data_AF-A0AAP0S6Z7-F1
#
_entry.id   AF-A0AAP0S6Z7-F1
#
_cell.length_a   1.000
_cell.length_b   1.000
_cell.length_c   1.000
_cell.angle_alpha   90.00
_cell.angle_beta   90.00
_cell.angle_gamma   90.00
#
_symmetry.space_group_name_H-M   'P 1'
#
loop_
_entity.id
_entity.type
_entity.pdbx_description
1 polymer ?
#
loop_
_entity_poly.entity_id
_entity_poly.type
_entity_poly.pdbx_seq_one_letter_code
_entity_poly.pdbx_strand_id
1 'polypeptide(L)' 'MTVKSEDLWEKAKSRFYTSLRNLSQPMSLEEMARTWDVCAHAVFSGYTQHIGGECFSSTVGTWENCVTAS' A
#
# COMPACT_ATOMS: atom_id res chain seq x y z
N MET A 1 -20.55 -0.10 6.49
CA MET A 1 -19.69 1.04 6.13
C MET A 1 -18.95 0.69 4.86
N THR A 2 -19.29 1.31 3.73
CA THR A 2 -18.56 1.17 2.46
C THR A 2 -17.38 2.14 2.50
N VAL A 3 -16.17 1.63 2.74
CA VAL A 3 -14.95 2.44 2.61
C VAL A 3 -14.82 2.81 1.15
N LYS A 4 -14.70 4.12 0.84
CA LYS A 4 -14.55 4.56 -0.54
C LYS A 4 -13.10 4.42 -0.99
N SER A 5 -12.91 4.23 -2.29
CA SER A 5 -11.57 4.22 -2.91
C SER A 5 -10.78 5.49 -2.57
N GLU A 6 -11.46 6.65 -2.53
CA GLU A 6 -10.90 7.93 -2.12
C GLU A 6 -10.35 7.89 -0.69
N ASP A 7 -11.02 7.22 0.25
CA ASP A 7 -10.57 7.10 1.64
C ASP A 7 -9.29 6.25 1.74
N LEU A 8 -9.18 5.19 0.92
CA LEU A 8 -7.98 4.34 0.86
C LEU A 8 -6.80 5.10 0.24
N TRP A 9 -7.05 5.88 -0.80
CA TRP A 9 -6.06 6.75 -1.43
C TRP A 9 -5.52 7.81 -0.47
N GLU A 10 -6.38 8.51 0.27
CA GLU A 10 -5.95 9.49 1.29
C GLU A 10 -5.16 8.81 2.41
N LYS A 11 -5.58 7.62 2.85
CA LYS A 11 -4.87 6.85 3.89
C LYS A 11 -3.50 6.37 3.42
N ALA A 12 -3.38 5.90 2.17
CA ALA A 12 -2.10 5.50 1.57
C ALA A 12 -1.15 6.68 1.43
N LYS A 13 -1.63 7.82 0.91
CA LYS A 13 -0.85 9.06 0.81
C LYS A 13 -0.38 9.58 2.16
N SER A 14 -1.26 9.62 3.16
CA SER A 14 -0.90 10.06 4.51
C SER A 14 0.26 9.22 5.07
N ARG A 15 0.15 7.89 4.99
CA ARG A 15 1.22 6.97 5.41
C ARG A 15 2.52 7.15 4.63
N PHE A 16 2.42 7.35 3.33
CA PHE A 16 3.57 7.61 2.46
C PHE A 16 4.31 8.87 2.90
N TYR A 17 3.61 10.00 3.08
CA TYR A 17 4.24 11.25 3.51
C TYR A 17 4.86 11.15 4.91
N THR A 18 4.23 10.44 5.83
CA THR A 18 4.83 10.17 7.15
C THR A 18 6.11 9.35 7.02
N SER A 19 6.12 8.34 6.15
CA SER A 19 7.29 7.48 5.94
C SER A 19 8.43 8.23 5.25
N LEU A 20 8.13 9.09 4.27
CA LEU A 20 9.12 9.94 3.61
C LEU A 20 9.86 10.86 4.59
N ARG A 21 9.17 11.40 5.60
CA ARG A 21 9.79 12.26 6.62
C ARG A 21 10.86 11.55 7.45
N ASN A 22 10.81 10.21 7.49
CA ASN A 22 11.75 9.38 8.23
C ASN A 22 12.93 8.89 7.37
N LEU A 23 12.92 9.17 6.07
CA LEU A 23 14.03 8.83 5.18
C LEU A 23 15.13 9.89 5.23
N SER A 24 16.37 9.44 5.09
CA SER A 24 17.53 10.33 4.97
C SER A 24 17.47 11.14 3.68
N GLN A 25 17.80 12.43 3.76
CA GLN A 25 17.88 13.30 2.59
C GLN A 25 19.32 13.41 2.06
N PRO A 26 19.51 13.53 0.73
CA PRO A 26 18.49 13.36 -0.30
C PRO A 26 18.18 11.87 -0.52
N MET A 27 16.91 11.53 -0.60
CA MET A 27 16.47 10.18 -0.94
C MET A 27 16.41 10.00 -2.45
N SER A 28 16.69 8.80 -2.93
CA SER A 28 16.56 8.43 -4.32
C SER A 28 15.09 8.26 -4.73
N LEU A 29 14.84 8.39 -6.04
CA LEU A 29 13.52 8.10 -6.61
C LEU A 29 13.11 6.63 -6.39
N GLU A 30 14.08 5.71 -6.36
CA GLU A 30 13.84 4.30 -6.07
C GLU A 30 13.33 4.11 -4.63
N GLU A 31 13.98 4.75 -3.65
CA GLU A 31 13.55 4.70 -2.25
C GLU A 31 12.15 5.31 -2.06
N MET A 32 11.84 6.38 -2.78
CA MET A 32 10.48 6.96 -2.79
C MET A 32 9.46 5.98 -3.37
N ALA A 33 9.76 5.36 -4.51
CA ALA A 33 8.86 4.40 -5.16
C ALA A 33 8.61 3.17 -4.28
N ARG A 34 9.66 2.62 -3.65
CA ARG A 34 9.56 1.49 -2.72
C ARG A 34 8.73 1.85 -1.48
N THR A 35 8.91 3.06 -0.95
CA THR A 35 8.14 3.54 0.20
C THR A 35 6.67 3.72 -0.14
N TRP A 36 6.35 4.22 -1.34
CA TRP A 36 4.99 4.30 -1.85
C TRP A 36 4.35 2.91 -1.97
N ASP A 37 5.04 1.96 -2.61
CA ASP A 37 4.56 0.59 -2.81
C ASP A 37 4.21 -0.09 -1.48
N VAL A 38 5.11 -0.03 -0.49
CA VAL A 38 4.88 -0.57 0.85
C VAL A 38 3.68 0.09 1.54
N CYS A 39 3.55 1.42 1.47
CA CYS A 39 2.46 2.17 2.11
C CYS A 39 1.11 1.88 1.48
N ALA A 40 1.05 1.86 0.14
CA ALA A 40 -0.15 1.53 -0.61
C ALA A 40 -0.57 0.08 -0.34
N HIS A 41 0.35 -0.87 -0.50
CA HIS A 41 0.10 -2.28 -0.27
C HIS A 41 -0.41 -2.54 1.15
N ALA A 42 0.19 -1.92 2.18
CA ALA A 42 -0.29 -2.07 3.57
C ALA A 42 -1.72 -1.54 3.79
N VAL A 43 -2.13 -0.49 3.09
CA VAL A 43 -3.49 0.07 3.19
C VAL A 43 -4.51 -0.80 2.44
N PHE A 44 -4.16 -1.25 1.23
CA PHE A 44 -5.06 -2.06 0.41
C PHE A 44 -5.17 -3.51 0.90
N SER A 45 -4.09 -4.13 1.38
CA SER A 45 -4.13 -5.47 2.01
C SER A 45 -4.85 -5.45 3.37
N GLY A 46 -4.68 -4.39 4.16
CA GLY A 46 -5.45 -4.21 5.39
C GLY A 46 -6.95 -4.01 5.13
N TYR A 47 -7.31 -3.45 3.96
CA TYR A 47 -8.71 -3.31 3.55
C TYR A 47 -9.36 -4.65 3.18
N THR A 48 -8.65 -5.53 2.46
CA THR A 48 -9.15 -6.88 2.18
C THR A 48 -9.28 -7.72 3.45
N GLN A 49 -8.42 -7.51 4.45
CA GLN A 49 -8.54 -8.12 5.78
C GLN A 49 -9.72 -7.55 6.60
N HIS A 50 -9.99 -6.25 6.55
CA HIS A 50 -11.09 -5.64 7.32
C HIS A 50 -12.48 -5.96 6.73
N ILE A 51 -12.56 -6.33 5.44
CA ILE A 51 -13.79 -6.85 4.83
C ILE A 51 -14.00 -8.35 5.12
N GLY A 52 -13.01 -9.02 5.75
CA GLY A 52 -13.05 -10.43 6.08
C GLY A 52 -13.46 -10.74 7.52
N GLY A 53 -14.77 -10.85 7.75
CA GLY A 53 -15.28 -11.94 8.59
C GLY A 53 -15.16 -13.31 7.90
N GLU A 54 -14.87 -13.35 6.60
CA GLU A 54 -14.56 -14.57 5.85
C GLU A 54 -13.47 -14.25 4.80
N CYS A 55 -12.48 -15.14 4.74
CA CYS A 55 -11.36 -15.09 3.82
C CYS A 55 -11.86 -15.27 2.36
N PHE A 56 -12.22 -14.17 1.69
CA PHE A 56 -12.48 -14.17 0.24
C PHE A 56 -11.16 -14.25 -0.53
N SER A 57 -10.52 -15.44 -0.52
CA SER A 57 -9.37 -15.75 -1.36
C SER A 57 -9.73 -16.00 -2.84
N SER A 58 -10.98 -15.75 -3.27
CA SER A 58 -11.46 -16.24 -4.56
C SER A 58 -11.58 -15.21 -5.68
N THR A 59 -11.36 -13.90 -5.47
CA THR A 59 -11.65 -12.91 -6.54
C THR A 59 -10.64 -11.77 -6.71
N VAL A 60 -9.72 -11.54 -5.78
CA VAL A 60 -8.74 -10.47 -5.94
C VAL A 60 -7.40 -11.11 -6.28
N GLY A 61 -7.04 -11.06 -7.57
CA GLY A 61 -5.78 -11.57 -8.09
C GLY A 61 -4.62 -11.14 -7.19
N THR A 62 -3.77 -12.11 -6.86
CA THR A 62 -2.60 -11.93 -6.02
C THR A 62 -1.77 -10.75 -6.55
N TRP A 63 -1.50 -9.77 -5.69
CA TRP A 63 -0.64 -8.63 -6.04
C TRP A 63 0.76 -9.17 -6.35
N GLU A 64 1.16 -9.11 -7.61
CA GLU A 64 2.46 -9.60 -8.06
C GLU A 64 3.55 -8.70 -7.49
N ASN A 65 4.49 -9.31 -6.78
CA ASN A 65 5.62 -8.61 -6.18
C ASN A 65 6.66 -8.36 -7.29
N CYS A 66 6.73 -7.14 -7.82
CA CYS A 66 7.65 -6.75 -8.90
C CYS A 66 9.14 -6.71 -8.50
N VAL A 67 9.55 -7.37 -7.41
CA VAL A 67 10.95 -7.37 -6.93
C VAL A 67 11.82 -8.43 -7.63
N THR A 68 11.28 -9.26 -8.52
CA THR A 68 12.07 -10.21 -9.32
C THR A 68 11.89 -10.00 -10.81
N ALA A 69 12.57 -9.00 -11.35
CA ALA A 69 13.03 -9.00 -12.73
C ALA A 69 14.51 -8.58 -12.71
N SER A 70 15.38 -9.59 -12.84
CA SER A 70 16.84 -9.43 -13.01
C SER A 70 17.20 -8.95 -14.40
#